data_AF-A0A3D2I2Q7-F1
#
_entry.id   AF-A0A3D2I2Q7-F1
#
_cell.length_a   1.000
_cell.length_b   1.000
_cell.length_c   1.000
_cell.angle_alpha   90.00
_cell.angle_beta   90.00
_cell.angle_gamma   90.00
#
_symmetry.space_group_name_H-M   'P 1'
#
loop_
_entity.id
_entity.type
_entity.pdbx_description
1 polymer ?
#
loop_
_entity_poly.entity_id
_entity_poly.type
_entity_poly.pdbx_seq_one_letter_code
_entity_poly.pdbx_strand_id
1 'polypeptide(L)'
;MTEMTNDSMEKHTGIGEVQIANEVVASIAGISASEVEGVDSMAGGLAGELAGKFGAKNLSKGVKVEVADDIAMVELAINMKYGYSIPKTCKQVQEKVMQAINSMTGLTVKQVNVRIAGVSLEQD
;
A
#
# COMPACT_ATOMS: atom_id res chain seq x y z
N MET A 1 24.59 -37.00 31.51
CA MET A 1 23.95 -36.07 32.47
C MET A 1 24.14 -34.68 31.87
N THR A 2 23.31 -34.31 30.88
CA THR A 2 22.11 -33.45 31.03
C THR A 2 22.51 -32.02 31.35
N GLU A 3 22.15 -30.94 30.67
CA GLU A 3 21.61 -30.58 29.35
C GLU A 3 21.89 -29.05 29.25
N MET A 4 22.04 -28.49 28.06
CA MET A 4 22.08 -27.03 27.88
C MET A 4 20.70 -26.45 28.18
N THR A 5 20.63 -25.28 28.83
CA THR A 5 19.50 -24.38 28.63
C THR A 5 20.02 -22.95 28.53
N ASN A 6 20.01 -22.49 27.28
CA ASN A 6 20.22 -21.12 26.86
C ASN A 6 18.93 -20.35 27.13
N ASP A 7 18.83 -19.68 28.27
CA ASP A 7 17.70 -18.80 28.57
C ASP A 7 18.03 -17.40 28.05
N SER A 8 17.71 -17.17 26.77
CA SER A 8 17.74 -15.85 26.18
C SER A 8 16.55 -15.07 26.72
N MET A 9 16.81 -14.18 27.68
CA MET A 9 15.80 -13.37 28.35
C MET A 9 14.85 -12.68 27.36
N GLU A 10 13.58 -13.05 27.42
CA GLU A 10 12.47 -12.36 26.77
C GLU A 10 12.41 -10.91 27.25
N LYS A 11 12.63 -9.95 26.34
CA LYS A 11 12.30 -8.54 26.58
C LYS A 11 10.79 -8.33 26.43
N HIS A 12 10.01 -8.68 27.45
CA HIS A 12 8.65 -8.17 27.59
C HIS A 12 8.66 -6.94 28.51
N THR A 13 8.85 -5.75 27.92
CA THR A 13 8.65 -4.47 28.63
C THR A 13 7.17 -4.08 28.53
N GLY A 14 6.44 -4.23 29.63
CA GLY A 14 4.98 -4.10 29.67
C GLY A 14 4.44 -2.69 29.47
N ILE A 15 3.89 -2.42 28.28
CA ILE A 15 2.89 -1.36 28.02
C ILE A 15 1.79 -1.82 27.03
N GLY A 16 1.76 -3.10 26.66
CA GLY A 16 0.83 -3.68 25.67
C GLY A 16 1.46 -3.92 24.30
N GLU A 17 0.64 -4.35 23.34
CA GLU A 17 1.03 -4.64 21.96
C GLU A 17 0.38 -3.63 21.00
N VAL A 18 1.15 -3.12 20.04
CA VAL A 18 0.65 -2.24 18.97
C VAL A 18 0.51 -3.07 17.70
N GLN A 19 -0.71 -3.17 17.19
CA GLN A 19 -0.98 -3.82 15.90
C GLN A 19 -1.50 -2.80 14.89
N ILE A 20 -0.97 -2.85 13.68
CA ILE A 20 -1.40 -1.98 12.58
C ILE A 20 -2.29 -2.80 11.64
N ALA A 21 -3.54 -2.38 11.48
CA ALA A 21 -4.46 -3.05 10.57
C ALA A 21 -4.02 -2.87 9.11
N ASN A 22 -4.19 -3.92 8.30
CA ASN A 22 -3.88 -3.89 6.87
C ASN A 22 -4.55 -2.72 6.14
N GLU A 23 -5.75 -2.31 6.55
CA GLU A 23 -6.49 -1.19 5.97
C GLU A 23 -5.79 0.17 6.16
N VAL A 24 -5.06 0.34 7.28
CA VAL A 24 -4.26 1.55 7.53
C VAL A 24 -3.09 1.60 6.54
N VAL A 25 -2.39 0.48 6.35
CA VAL A 25 -1.29 0.38 5.38
C VAL A 25 -1.79 0.59 3.95
N ALA A 26 -2.96 0.03 3.62
CA ALA A 26 -3.60 0.23 2.32
C ALA A 26 -3.95 1.71 2.07
N SER A 27 -4.43 2.41 3.10
CA SER A 27 -4.73 3.84 3.01
C SER A 27 -3.47 4.68 2.77
N ILE A 28 -2.38 4.40 3.49
CA ILE A 28 -1.08 5.05 3.28
C ILE A 28 -0.61 4.83 1.85
N ALA A 29 -0.67 3.59 1.36
CA ALA A 29 -0.24 3.24 0.00
C ALA A 29 -1.09 3.94 -1.08
N GLY A 30 -2.42 3.95 -0.93
CA GLY A 30 -3.33 4.58 -1.88
C GLY A 30 -3.14 6.10 -1.97
N ILE A 31 -3.02 6.77 -0.82
CA ILE A 31 -2.73 8.21 -0.76
C ILE A 31 -1.37 8.49 -1.41
N SER A 32 -0.34 7.76 -0.99
CA SER A 32 1.03 7.95 -1.49
C SER A 32 1.15 7.74 -3.00
N ALA A 33 0.47 6.74 -3.54
CA ALA A 33 0.43 6.46 -4.98
C ALA A 33 -0.31 7.57 -5.74
N SER A 34 -1.42 8.07 -5.20
CA SER A 34 -2.23 9.13 -5.83
C SER A 34 -1.52 10.48 -5.91
N GLU A 35 -0.55 10.73 -5.03
CA GLU A 35 0.27 11.94 -5.05
C GLU A 35 1.45 11.89 -6.04
N VAL A 36 1.63 10.81 -6.80
CA VAL A 36 2.67 10.73 -7.82
C VAL A 36 2.19 11.37 -9.12
N GLU A 37 3.02 12.25 -9.68
CA GLU A 37 2.72 12.88 -10.96
C GLU A 37 2.59 11.84 -12.09
N GLY A 38 1.53 11.95 -12.88
CA GLY A 38 1.19 10.98 -13.92
C GLY A 38 0.26 9.85 -13.46
N VAL A 39 -0.02 9.75 -12.16
CA VAL A 39 -1.17 8.98 -11.66
C VAL A 39 -2.43 9.84 -11.77
N ASP A 40 -3.46 9.30 -12.38
CA ASP A 40 -4.77 9.96 -12.50
C ASP A 40 -5.65 9.59 -11.30
N SER A 41 -5.81 8.29 -11.07
CA SER A 41 -6.70 7.75 -10.04
C SER A 41 -6.32 6.31 -9.69
N MET A 42 -6.74 5.84 -8.52
CA MET A 42 -6.69 4.41 -8.16
C MET A 42 -7.79 3.64 -8.91
N ALA A 43 -7.48 2.45 -9.41
CA ALA A 43 -8.44 1.61 -10.12
C ALA A 43 -9.53 1.10 -9.16
N GLY A 44 -10.79 1.13 -9.61
CA GLY A 44 -11.95 0.93 -8.73
C GLY A 44 -12.42 2.23 -8.04
N GLY A 45 -11.74 3.35 -8.30
CA GLY A 45 -12.21 4.71 -8.06
C GLY A 45 -13.00 5.26 -9.26
N LEU A 46 -14.27 5.58 -9.02
CA LEU A 46 -15.20 6.44 -9.76
C LEU A 46 -15.49 6.28 -11.28
N ALA A 47 -14.83 5.41 -12.04
CA ALA A 47 -15.19 5.19 -13.45
C ALA A 47 -15.76 3.78 -13.68
N GLY A 48 -17.01 3.53 -13.25
CA GLY A 48 -17.82 2.44 -13.83
C GLY A 48 -18.78 1.65 -12.93
N GLU A 49 -18.60 1.59 -11.61
CA GLU A 49 -19.43 0.71 -10.77
C GLU A 49 -20.54 1.44 -10.02
N LEU A 50 -21.57 1.80 -10.79
CA LEU A 50 -22.93 1.91 -10.30
C LEU A 50 -23.47 0.49 -10.01
N ALA A 51 -22.96 -0.20 -9.00
CA ALA A 51 -23.61 -1.39 -8.42
C ALA A 51 -23.94 -1.07 -6.96
N GLY A 52 -25.17 -0.59 -6.77
CA GLY A 52 -25.62 0.10 -5.57
C GLY A 52 -25.48 -0.67 -4.26
N LYS A 53 -25.47 0.10 -3.17
CA LYS A 53 -25.42 -0.30 -1.75
C LYS A 53 -24.03 -0.56 -1.19
N PHE A 54 -23.32 0.51 -0.82
CA PHE A 54 -22.88 0.74 0.56
C PHE A 54 -22.08 2.04 0.62
N GLY A 55 -22.47 2.93 1.54
CA GLY A 55 -21.75 4.17 1.79
C GLY A 55 -20.43 3.88 2.48
N ALA A 56 -19.32 4.19 1.80
CA ALA A 56 -18.07 4.64 2.38
C ALA A 56 -17.16 5.07 1.22
N LYS A 57 -16.54 6.24 1.32
CA LYS A 57 -15.44 6.64 0.44
C LYS A 57 -14.24 5.72 0.75
N ASN A 58 -14.22 4.52 0.18
CA ASN A 58 -13.09 3.60 0.35
C ASN A 58 -11.90 4.07 -0.50
N LEU A 59 -10.99 4.82 0.12
CA LEU A 59 -9.67 5.12 -0.46
C LEU A 59 -8.79 3.86 -0.63
N SER A 60 -9.22 2.71 -0.11
CA SER A 60 -8.58 1.40 -0.26
C SER A 60 -8.97 0.63 -1.53
N LYS A 61 -9.88 1.15 -2.36
CA LYS A 61 -10.19 0.51 -3.65
C LYS A 61 -8.99 0.62 -4.60
N GLY A 62 -8.57 -0.53 -5.15
CA GLY A 62 -7.36 -0.62 -5.97
C GLY A 62 -6.08 -0.84 -5.19
N VAL A 63 -6.17 -1.05 -3.86
CA VAL A 63 -5.01 -1.38 -3.01
C VAL A 63 -5.30 -2.66 -2.25
N LYS A 64 -4.40 -3.64 -2.37
CA LYS A 64 -4.40 -4.84 -1.54
C LYS A 64 -3.08 -4.90 -0.77
N VAL A 65 -3.17 -5.15 0.53
CA VAL A 65 -2.02 -5.26 1.41
C VAL A 65 -2.09 -6.55 2.20
N GLU A 66 -0.96 -7.25 2.23
CA GLU A 66 -0.72 -8.38 3.11
C GLU A 66 0.47 -8.03 3.99
N VAL A 67 0.28 -8.17 5.31
CA VAL A 67 1.34 -7.99 6.31
C VAL A 67 1.55 -9.30 7.03
N ALA A 68 2.79 -9.77 7.08
CA ALA A 68 3.21 -10.95 7.84
C ALA A 68 4.60 -10.70 8.42
N ASP A 69 4.79 -10.96 9.71
CA ASP A 69 6.08 -10.81 10.41
C ASP A 69 6.75 -9.44 10.16
N ASP A 70 6.00 -8.35 10.33
CA ASP A 70 6.41 -6.96 10.04
C ASP A 70 6.81 -6.66 8.59
N ILE A 71 6.57 -7.60 7.68
CA ILE A 71 6.83 -7.45 6.24
C ILE A 71 5.54 -7.15 5.51
N ALA A 72 5.52 -6.03 4.78
CA ALA A 72 4.39 -5.62 3.95
C ALA A 72 4.62 -6.00 2.48
N MET A 73 3.57 -6.55 1.86
CA MET A 73 3.46 -6.77 0.41
C MET A 73 2.27 -5.97 -0.09
N VAL A 74 2.50 -5.12 -1.09
CA VAL A 74 1.51 -4.17 -1.60
C VAL A 74 1.22 -4.45 -3.06
N GLU A 75 -0.06 -4.56 -3.42
CA GLU A 75 -0.54 -4.57 -4.80
C GLU A 75 -1.40 -3.33 -5.04
N LEU A 76 -1.04 -2.57 -6.06
CA LEU A 76 -1.70 -1.34 -6.47
C LEU A 76 -2.27 -1.53 -7.87
N ALA A 77 -3.47 -1.01 -8.11
CA ALA A 77 -4.04 -0.85 -9.43
C ALA A 77 -4.33 0.63 -9.65
N ILE A 78 -3.78 1.21 -10.72
CA ILE A 78 -3.85 2.65 -11.00
C ILE A 78 -4.29 2.93 -12.44
N ASN A 79 -4.96 4.04 -12.64
CA ASN A 79 -5.14 4.67 -13.93
C ASN A 79 -4.05 5.73 -14.12
N MET A 80 -3.42 5.74 -15.28
CA MET A 80 -2.36 6.70 -15.60
C MET A 80 -2.85 7.83 -16.48
N LYS A 81 -2.27 9.01 -16.33
CA LYS A 81 -2.48 10.11 -17.27
C LYS A 81 -1.78 9.82 -18.60
N TYR A 82 -2.46 10.12 -19.71
CA TYR A 82 -1.85 10.08 -21.03
C TYR A 82 -0.64 11.02 -21.10
N GLY A 83 0.37 10.64 -21.89
CA GLY A 83 1.60 11.43 -22.06
C GLY A 83 2.70 11.16 -21.02
N TYR A 84 2.40 10.44 -19.94
CA TYR A 84 3.40 10.02 -18.94
C TYR A 84 4.04 8.66 -19.29
N SER A 85 5.31 8.50 -18.93
CA SER A 85 6.03 7.24 -19.13
C SER A 85 5.66 6.21 -18.07
N ILE A 86 4.98 5.14 -18.47
CA ILE A 86 4.53 4.06 -17.57
C ILE A 86 5.67 3.54 -16.68
N PRO A 87 6.83 3.10 -17.21
CA PRO A 87 7.89 2.55 -16.36
C PRO A 87 8.46 3.57 -15.37
N LYS A 88 8.58 4.85 -15.79
CA LYS A 88 9.12 5.92 -14.95
C LYS A 88 8.16 6.26 -13.81
N THR A 89 6.88 6.45 -14.12
CA THR A 89 5.86 6.75 -13.10
C THR A 89 5.65 5.58 -12.16
N CYS A 90 5.59 4.33 -12.65
CA CYS A 90 5.50 3.15 -11.79
C CYS A 90 6.67 3.08 -10.79
N LYS A 91 7.89 3.36 -11.23
CA LYS A 91 9.05 3.40 -10.33
C LYS A 91 8.89 4.45 -9.23
N GLN A 92 8.41 5.65 -9.58
CA GLN A 92 8.13 6.71 -8.61
C GLN A 92 7.03 6.32 -7.62
N VAL A 93 5.96 5.65 -8.09
CA VAL A 93 4.90 5.08 -7.23
C VAL A 93 5.48 4.07 -6.25
N GLN A 94 6.29 3.14 -6.72
CA GLN A 94 6.92 2.12 -5.88
C GLN A 94 7.81 2.76 -4.79
N GLU A 95 8.67 3.70 -5.17
CA GLU A 95 9.57 4.40 -4.25
C GLU A 95 8.78 5.19 -3.19
N LYS A 96 7.78 5.97 -3.61
CA LYS A 96 6.99 6.81 -2.71
C LYS A 96 6.15 5.98 -1.72
N VAL A 97 5.50 4.92 -2.20
CA VAL A 97 4.71 4.01 -1.35
C VAL A 97 5.59 3.28 -0.35
N MET A 98 6.74 2.75 -0.80
CA MET A 98 7.71 2.09 0.07
C MET A 98 8.19 3.04 1.18
N GLN A 99 8.58 4.27 0.82
CA GLN A 99 9.05 5.26 1.78
C GLN A 99 7.95 5.61 2.80
N ALA A 100 6.73 5.88 2.34
CA ALA A 100 5.63 6.27 3.21
C ALA A 100 5.28 5.17 4.23
N ILE A 101 5.16 3.91 3.79
CA ILE A 101 4.86 2.79 4.69
C ILE A 101 5.98 2.61 5.71
N ASN A 102 7.24 2.53 5.25
CA ASN A 102 8.38 2.34 6.14
C ASN A 102 8.47 3.47 7.18
N SER A 103 8.33 4.73 6.76
CA SER A 103 8.47 5.89 7.64
C SER A 103 7.31 6.06 8.64
N MET A 104 6.09 5.69 8.26
CA MET A 104 4.91 5.86 9.13
C MET A 104 4.64 4.68 10.06
N THR A 105 5.00 3.46 9.63
CA THR A 105 4.59 2.23 10.33
C THR A 105 5.77 1.44 10.88
N GLY A 106 6.99 1.67 10.40
CA GLY A 106 8.16 0.86 10.73
C GLY A 106 8.18 -0.52 10.06
N LEU A 107 7.14 -0.89 9.30
CA LEU A 107 7.09 -2.14 8.54
C LEU A 107 8.15 -2.14 7.44
N THR A 108 8.66 -3.33 7.10
CA THR A 108 9.57 -3.52 5.96
C THR A 108 8.76 -3.87 4.72
N VAL A 109 8.77 -3.01 3.70
CA VAL A 109 8.11 -3.33 2.42
C VAL A 109 9.00 -4.24 1.56
N LYS A 110 8.54 -5.46 1.29
CA LYS A 110 9.25 -6.43 0.44
C LYS A 110 9.04 -6.17 -1.05
N GLN A 111 7.81 -5.82 -1.42
CA GLN A 111 7.44 -5.58 -2.82
C GLN A 111 6.26 -4.63 -2.93
N VAL A 112 6.28 -3.83 -3.99
CA VAL A 112 5.17 -2.99 -4.43
C VAL A 112 4.88 -3.31 -5.89
N ASN A 113 3.79 -4.02 -6.12
CA ASN A 113 3.35 -4.41 -7.46
C ASN A 113 2.37 -3.36 -7.98
N VAL A 114 2.66 -2.77 -9.14
CA VAL A 114 1.81 -1.74 -9.75
C VAL A 114 1.19 -2.28 -11.03
N ARG A 115 -0.12 -2.43 -11.05
CA ARG A 115 -0.93 -2.77 -12.22
C ARG A 115 -1.51 -1.51 -12.84
N ILE A 116 -1.37 -1.35 -14.14
CA ILE A 116 -2.06 -0.29 -14.89
C ILE A 116 -3.44 -0.82 -15.30
N ALA A 117 -4.50 -0.22 -14.78
CA ALA A 117 -5.88 -0.57 -15.09
C ALA A 117 -6.40 0.17 -16.32
N GLY A 118 -5.89 1.37 -16.59
CA GLY A 118 -6.30 2.19 -17.71
C GLY A 118 -5.40 3.40 -17.92
N VAL A 119 -5.66 4.12 -19.00
CA VAL A 119 -5.04 5.41 -19.31
C VAL A 119 -6.16 6.43 -19.47
N SER A 120 -6.10 7.49 -18.68
CA SER A 120 -7.00 8.64 -18.73
C SER A 120 -6.47 9.63 -19.77
N LEU A 121 -7.30 9.92 -20.76
CA LEU A 121 -7.12 11.07 -21.64
C LEU A 121 -7.76 12.23 -20.90
N GLU A 122 -6.99 13.24 -20.51
CA GLU A 122 -7.57 14.48 -19.99
C GLU A 122 -8.57 14.99 -21.05
N GLN A 123 -9.87 14.97 -20.72
CA GLN A 123 -10.87 15.71 -21.46
C GLN A 123 -10.91 17.10 -20.83
N ASP A 124 -10.50 18.10 -21.61
CA ASP A 124 -10.71 19.52 -21.30
C ASP A 124 -12.18 19.81 -20.92
#